data_AF-A0A3A4ZID3-F1
#
_entry.id   AF-A0A3A4ZID3-F1
#
_cell.length_a   1.000
_cell.length_b   1.000
_cell.length_c   1.000
_cell.angle_alpha   90.00
_cell.angle_beta   90.00
_cell.angle_gamma   90.00
#
_symmetry.space_group_name_H-M   'P 1'
#
loop_
_entity.id
_entity.type
_entity.pdbx_description
1 polymer ?
#
loop_
_entity_poly.entity_id
_entity_poly.type
_entity_poly.pdbx_seq_one_letter_code
_entity_poly.pdbx_strand_id
1 'polypeptide(L)' 'MGRPYLYVAISVSGASVLAVEILGTRILGPYFGVNLYLWSALITVALAALASGYVLGGLWADRGATMRRLSLLLAAGG' A
#
# COMPACT_ATOMS: atom_id res chain seq x y z
N MET A 1 -3.90 -24.11 8.06
CA MET A 1 -2.89 -24.17 6.98
C MET A 1 -3.07 -22.94 6.11
N GLY A 2 -2.04 -22.09 5.93
CA GLY A 2 -2.19 -20.84 5.15
C GLY A 2 -1.15 -19.73 5.40
N ARG A 3 -0.17 -19.96 6.28
CA ARG A 3 0.85 -18.97 6.65
C ARG A 3 1.71 -18.39 5.50
N PRO A 4 2.19 -19.17 4.49
CA PRO A 4 3.08 -18.61 3.47
C PRO A 4 2.39 -17.64 2.50
N TYR A 5 1.11 -17.88 2.17
CA TYR A 5 0.36 -17.02 1.25
C TYR A 5 0.17 -15.60 1.80
N LEU A 6 -0.02 -15.46 3.11
CA LEU A 6 -0.10 -14.15 3.75
C LEU A 6 1.22 -13.38 3.64
N TYR A 7 2.35 -14.05 3.86
CA TYR A 7 3.66 -13.41 3.71
C TYR A 7 3.93 -12.96 2.26
N VAL A 8 3.57 -13.78 1.28
CA VAL A 8 3.70 -13.42 -0.15
C VAL A 8 2.81 -12.22 -0.47
N ALA A 9 1.55 -12.22 -0.04
CA ALA A 9 0.63 -11.11 -0.28
C ALA A 9 1.13 -9.79 0.34
N ILE A 10 1.64 -9.83 1.57
CA ILE A 10 2.19 -8.65 2.27
C ILE A 10 3.46 -8.16 1.54
N SER A 11 4.35 -9.06 1.14
CA SER A 11 5.55 -8.70 0.38
C SER A 11 5.22 -8.09 -0.97
N VAL A 12 4.27 -8.66 -1.72
CA VAL A 12 3.84 -8.11 -3.01
C VAL A 12 3.20 -6.74 -2.83
N SER A 13 2.33 -6.58 -1.84
CA SER A 13 1.73 -5.27 -1.52
C SER A 13 2.80 -4.22 -1.20
N GLY A 14 3.81 -4.56 -0.39
CA GLY A 14 4.93 -3.66 -0.09
C GLY A 14 5.79 -3.35 -1.31
N ALA A 15 6.07 -4.36 -2.14
CA ALA A 15 6.81 -4.18 -3.39
C ALA A 15 6.08 -3.26 -4.38
N SER A 16 4.75 -3.36 -4.46
CA SER A 16 3.93 -2.46 -5.28
C SER A 16 4.02 -1.01 -4.81
N VAL A 17 3.98 -0.75 -3.49
CA VAL A 17 4.12 0.62 -2.96
C VAL A 17 5.50 1.20 -3.30
N LEU A 18 6.57 0.44 -3.09
CA LEU A 18 7.92 0.87 -3.42
C LEU A 18 8.09 1.09 -4.94
N ALA A 19 7.49 0.25 -5.77
CA ALA A 19 7.51 0.43 -7.22
C ALA A 19 6.83 1.75 -7.63
N VAL A 20 5.68 2.08 -7.03
CA VAL A 20 5.00 3.37 -7.27
C VAL A 20 5.86 4.54 -6.82
N GLU A 21 6.53 4.44 -5.66
CA GLU A 21 7.42 5.49 -5.16
C GLU A 21 8.59 5.76 -6.12
N ILE A 22 9.26 4.70 -6.58
CA ILE A 22 10.37 4.81 -7.56
C ILE A 22 9.86 5.34 -8.90
N LEU A 23 8.72 4.86 -9.40
CA LEU A 23 8.12 5.38 -10.64
C LEU A 23 7.75 6.86 -10.50
N GLY A 24 7.25 7.28 -9.34
CA GLY A 24 6.99 8.69 -9.03
C GLY A 24 8.23 9.55 -9.19
N THR A 25 9.39 9.11 -8.66
CA THR A 25 10.66 9.84 -8.83
C THR A 25 11.10 9.92 -10.29
N ARG A 26 10.85 8.87 -11.09
CA ARG A 26 11.18 8.81 -12.52
C ARG A 26 10.31 9.73 -13.38
N ILE A 27 9.01 9.78 -13.09
CA ILE A 27 8.05 10.62 -13.82
C ILE A 27 8.26 12.09 -13.47
N LEU A 28 8.47 12.40 -12.19
CA LEU A 28 8.62 13.78 -11.72
C LEU A 28 10.04 14.33 -11.86
N GLY A 29 11.05 13.47 -11.93
CA GLY A 29 12.46 13.82 -12.09
C GLY A 29 12.76 14.78 -13.25
N PRO A 30 12.23 14.61 -14.47
CA PRO A 30 12.46 15.55 -15.56
C PRO A 30 11.74 16.90 -15.39
N TYR A 31 10.65 16.98 -14.63
CA TYR A 31 9.89 18.22 -14.43
C TYR A 31 10.39 19.05 -13.25
N PHE A 32 10.79 18.40 -12.15
CA PHE A 32 11.13 19.04 -10.89
C PHE A 32 12.61 18.86 -10.48
N GLY A 33 13.37 18.08 -11.24
CA GLY A 33 14.72 17.67 -10.89
C GLY A 33 14.75 16.61 -9.79
N VAL A 34 15.85 15.86 -9.70
CA VAL A 34 16.06 14.89 -8.62
C VAL A 34 16.62 15.62 -7.41
N ASN A 35 15.73 16.20 -6.60
CA ASN A 35 16.09 16.98 -5.41
C ASN A 35 15.49 16.36 -4.13
N LEU A 36 16.10 16.60 -2.97
CA LEU A 36 15.67 16.08 -1.66
C LEU A 36 14.22 16.46 -1.32
N TYR A 37 13.75 17.61 -1.81
CA TYR A 37 12.36 18.04 -1.66
C TYR A 37 11.38 17.10 -2.37
N LEU A 38 11.70 16.63 -3.57
CA LEU A 38 10.85 15.70 -4.32
C LEU A 38 10.77 14.34 -3.65
N TRP A 39 11.91 13.81 -3.21
CA TRP A 39 11.98 12.55 -2.47
C TRP A 39 11.19 12.61 -1.16
N SER A 40 11.39 13.67 -0.38
CA SER A 40 10.65 13.88 0.87
C SER A 40 9.15 14.03 0.62
N ALA A 41 8.74 14.74 -0.44
CA ALA A 41 7.34 14.90 -0.81
C ALA A 41 6.69 13.56 -1.19
N LEU A 42 7.38 12.75 -2.01
CA LEU A 42 6.89 11.42 -2.41
C LEU A 42 6.72 10.49 -1.22
N ILE A 43 7.71 10.42 -0.33
CA ILE A 43 7.63 9.63 0.90
C ILE A 43 6.48 10.12 1.78
N THR A 44 6.31 11.44 1.92
CA THR A 44 5.20 12.02 2.70
C THR A 44 3.84 11.62 2.13
N VAL A 45 3.68 11.69 0.81
CA VAL A 45 2.44 11.26 0.13
C VAL A 45 2.22 9.75 0.27
N ALA A 46 3.26 8.94 0.12
CA ALA A 46 3.20 7.49 0.28
C ALA A 46 2.79 7.11 1.72
N LEU A 47 3.41 7.72 2.73
CA LEU A 47 3.05 7.52 4.13
C LEU A 47 1.64 8.00 4.45
N ALA A 48 1.20 9.14 3.89
CA ALA A 48 -0.16 9.63 4.06
C ALA A 48 -1.19 8.68 3.42
N ALA A 49 -0.90 8.15 2.24
CA ALA A 49 -1.72 7.14 1.56
C ALA A 49 -1.78 5.83 2.37
N LEU A 50 -0.65 5.37 2.91
CA LEU A 50 -0.61 4.20 3.78
C LEU A 50 -1.38 4.43 5.08
N ALA A 51 -1.18 5.57 5.75
CA ALA A 51 -1.88 5.89 6.98
C ALA A 51 -3.40 5.94 6.78
N SER A 52 -3.87 6.60 5.72
CA SER A 52 -5.29 6.62 5.37
C SER A 52 -5.82 5.22 5.00
N GLY A 53 -5.03 4.43 4.27
CA GLY A 53 -5.33 3.04 3.96
C GLY A 53 -5.44 2.15 5.21
N TYR A 54 -4.54 2.30 6.18
CA TYR A 54 -4.59 1.55 7.43
C TYR A 54 -5.76 1.95 8.31
N VAL A 55 -6.12 3.23 8.36
CA VAL A 55 -7.31 3.69 9.12
C VAL A 55 -8.59 3.14 8.49
N LEU A 56 -8.74 3.22 7.17
CA LEU A 56 -9.91 2.69 6.47
C LEU A 56 -9.99 1.16 6.54
N GLY A 57 -8.86 0.48 6.33
CA GLY A 57 -8.73 -0.97 6.42
C GLY A 57 -8.95 -1.49 7.85
N GLY A 58 -8.42 -0.79 8.84
CA GLY A 58 -8.60 -1.09 10.27
C GLY A 58 -10.05 -0.88 10.72
N LEU A 59 -10.69 0.22 10.32
CA LEU A 59 -12.10 0.47 10.60
C LEU A 59 -13.02 -0.59 9.96
N TRP A 60 -12.67 -1.07 8.76
CA TRP A 60 -13.37 -2.17 8.12
C TRP A 60 -13.10 -3.53 8.78
N ALA A 61 -11.90 -3.76 9.30
CA ALA A 61 -11.56 -4.96 10.05
C ALA A 61 -12.29 -5.01 11.42
N ASP A 62 -12.39 -3.87 12.11
CA ASP A 62 -13.00 -3.76 13.43
C ASP A 62 -14.55 -3.83 13.40
N ARG A 63 -15.19 -3.48 12.28
CA ARG A 63 -16.67 -3.55 12.12
C ARG A 63 -17.24 -4.97 11.99
N GLY A 64 -16.46 -6.00 12.33
CA GLY A 64 -16.91 -7.38 12.47
C GLY A 64 -16.10 -8.36 11.64
N ALA A 65 -14.97 -8.81 12.22
CA ALA A 65 -14.11 -9.86 11.71
C ALA A 65 -14.80 -11.25 11.80
N THR A 66 -15.85 -11.47 11.01
CA THR A 66 -16.32 -12.83 10.72
C THR A 66 -15.52 -13.36 9.53
N MET A 67 -14.95 -14.57 9.66
CA MET A 67 -14.15 -15.29 8.64
C MET A 67 -14.72 -15.18 7.20
N ARG A 68 -16.05 -15.05 7.08
CA ARG A 68 -16.82 -14.91 5.83
C ARG A 68 -16.60 -13.58 5.07
N ARG A 69 -16.30 -12.47 5.76
CA ARG A 69 -16.00 -11.17 5.11
C ARG A 69 -14.54 -11.09 4.64
N LEU A 70 -13.63 -11.72 5.39
CA LEU A 70 -12.23 -11.85 5.01
C LEU A 70 -12.09 -12.70 3.73
N SER A 71 -12.86 -13.79 3.63
CA SER A 71 -12.93 -14.61 2.41
C SER A 71 -13.59 -13.89 1.24
N LEU A 72 -14.57 -13.00 1.48
CA LEU A 72 -15.22 -12.20 0.43
C LEU A 72 -14.31 -11.07 -0.09
N LEU A 73 -13.53 -10.43 0.77
CA LEU A 73 -12.55 -9.42 0.34
C LEU A 73 -11.40 -10.04 -0.45
N LEU A 74 -10.94 -11.23 -0.06
CA LEU A 74 -9.96 -12.01 -0.84
C LEU A 74 -10.53 -12.55 -2.16
N ALA A 75 -11.82 -12.89 -2.21
CA ALA A 75 -12.48 -13.35 -3.45
C ALA A 75 -12.87 -12.20 -4.40
N ALA A 76 -13.11 -11.00 -3.88
CA ALA A 76 -13.43 -9.82 -4.68
C ALA A 76 -12.16 -9.05 -5.11
N GLY A 77 -11.07 -9.18 -4.37
CA GLY A 77 -9.77 -8.58 -4.68
C GLY A 77 -8.78 -9.51 -5.38
N GLY A 78 -9.13 -10.80 -5.53
CA GLY A 78 -8.41 -11.77 -6.35
C GLY A 78 -8.87 -11.75 -7.80
#